data_AF-A0AAV4B018-F1
#
_entry.id   AF-A0AAV4B018-F1
#
_cell.length_a   1.000
_cell.length_b   1.000
_cell.length_c   1.000
_cell.angle_alpha   90.00
_cell.angle_beta   90.00
_cell.angle_gamma   90.00
#
_symmetry.space_group_name_H-M   'P 1'
#
loop_
_entity.id
_entity.type
_entity.pdbx_description
1 polymer ?
#
loop_
_entity_poly.entity_id
_entity_poly.type
_entity_poly.pdbx_seq_one_letter_code
_entity_poly.pdbx_strand_id
1 'polypeptide(L)'
;MILSRKDASAIRERDIWAAQPKNAVERVRDNYLRSPKKSTRRCSRELQFPQRTVCKTLRKCLRFTPYKLQLVQKLYPREKKKRFEFTTLSRSRWKMILICCQR
;
A
#
# COMPACT_ATOMS: atom_id res chain seq x y z
N MET A 1 27.17 -23.21 25.47
CA MET A 1 27.20 -22.11 24.48
C MET A 1 25.86 -21.40 24.48
N ILE A 2 25.78 -20.19 25.05
CA ILE A 2 24.54 -19.41 25.11
C ILE A 2 24.40 -18.67 23.77
N LEU A 3 23.46 -19.10 22.93
CA LEU A 3 23.14 -18.40 21.68
C LEU A 3 22.72 -16.96 22.00
N SER A 4 23.33 -15.98 21.34
CA SER A 4 23.02 -14.56 21.54
C SER A 4 21.55 -14.28 21.20
N ARG A 5 20.92 -13.31 21.87
CA ARG A 5 19.51 -12.91 21.59
C ARG A 5 19.28 -12.59 20.10
N LYS A 6 20.31 -12.10 19.41
CA LYS A 6 20.27 -11.82 17.96
C LYS A 6 20.24 -13.10 17.13
N ASP A 7 21.01 -14.12 17.49
CA ASP A 7 21.06 -15.41 16.80
C ASP A 7 19.75 -16.19 16.98
N ALA A 8 19.14 -16.13 18.18
CA ALA A 8 17.82 -16.70 18.44
C ALA A 8 16.69 -16.04 17.62
N SER A 9 16.78 -14.73 17.35
CA SER A 9 15.82 -14.03 16.49
C SER A 9 16.00 -14.38 15.01
N ALA A 10 17.24 -14.61 14.56
CA ALA A 10 17.56 -14.96 13.18
C ALA A 10 17.21 -16.42 12.84
N ILE A 11 17.32 -17.35 13.81
CA ILE A 11 16.88 -18.74 13.67
C ILE A 11 15.34 -18.80 13.63
N ARG A 12 14.63 -18.09 14.53
CA ARG A 12 13.15 -17.96 14.46
C ARG A 12 12.67 -17.38 13.13
N GLU A 13 13.40 -16.45 12.51
CA GLU A 13 12.97 -15.82 11.25
C GLU A 13 13.04 -16.72 10.01
N ARG A 14 13.92 -17.74 10.02
CA ARG A 14 14.06 -18.71 8.93
C ARG A 14 12.99 -19.80 9.00
N ASP A 15 12.61 -20.22 10.22
CA ASP A 15 11.65 -21.30 10.45
C ASP A 15 10.17 -20.87 10.30
N ILE A 16 9.87 -19.57 10.46
CA ILE A 16 8.49 -19.03 10.32
C ILE A 16 7.95 -19.20 8.88
N TRP A 17 8.82 -19.40 7.88
CA TRP A 17 8.45 -19.53 6.46
C TRP A 17 8.37 -20.97 5.95
N ALA A 18 9.07 -21.91 6.57
CA ALA A 18 9.04 -23.32 6.15
C ALA A 18 7.82 -24.08 6.71
N ALA A 19 7.23 -23.59 7.80
CA ALA A 19 6.10 -24.22 8.50
C ALA A 19 4.80 -23.41 8.43
N GLN A 20 4.50 -22.74 7.31
CA GLN A 20 3.17 -22.17 7.12
C GLN A 20 2.20 -23.30 6.76
N PRO A 21 1.17 -23.61 7.58
CA PRO A 21 0.09 -24.46 7.12
C PRO A 21 -0.55 -23.76 5.92
N LYS A 22 -0.82 -24.48 4.83
CA LYS A 22 -1.45 -23.93 3.60
C LYS A 22 -2.66 -23.03 3.93
N ASN A 23 -3.39 -23.40 4.99
CA ASN A 23 -4.54 -22.71 5.56
C ASN A 23 -4.27 -21.26 6.05
N ALA A 24 -3.03 -20.89 6.39
CA ALA A 24 -2.71 -19.56 6.92
C ALA A 24 -2.81 -18.47 5.84
N VAL A 25 -2.39 -18.78 4.61
CA VAL A 25 -2.46 -17.84 3.48
C VAL A 25 -3.92 -17.60 3.09
N GLU A 26 -4.72 -18.65 3.07
CA GLU A 26 -6.17 -18.60 2.79
C GLU A 26 -6.91 -17.79 3.85
N ARG A 27 -6.63 -18.03 5.14
CA ARG A 27 -7.20 -17.23 6.24
C ARG A 27 -6.89 -15.74 6.14
N VAL A 28 -5.65 -15.39 5.78
CA VAL A 28 -5.28 -13.98 5.53
C VAL A 28 -6.06 -13.45 4.33
N ARG A 29 -6.15 -14.22 3.25
CA ARG A 29 -6.88 -13.84 2.03
C ARG A 29 -8.35 -13.56 2.32
N ASP A 30 -9.05 -14.46 2.99
CA ASP A 30 -10.49 -14.33 3.29
C ASP A 30 -10.78 -13.12 4.16
N ASN A 31 -9.93 -12.85 5.15
CA ASN A 31 -10.09 -11.71 6.05
C ASN A 31 -9.95 -10.37 5.30
N TYR A 32 -9.01 -10.30 4.34
CA TYR A 32 -8.80 -9.12 3.49
C TYR A 32 -9.79 -9.01 2.32
N LEU A 33 -10.33 -10.13 1.81
CA LEU A 33 -11.44 -10.11 0.86
C LEU A 33 -12.71 -9.55 1.52
N ARG A 34 -12.98 -9.91 2.78
CA ARG A 34 -14.11 -9.37 3.55
C ARG A 34 -13.95 -7.88 3.87
N SER A 35 -12.73 -7.43 4.18
CA SER A 35 -12.45 -6.03 4.48
C SER A 35 -11.06 -5.60 3.97
N PRO A 36 -10.97 -5.04 2.75
CA PRO A 36 -9.67 -4.68 2.15
C PRO A 36 -8.95 -3.53 2.86
N LYS A 37 -9.68 -2.69 3.61
CA LYS A 37 -9.14 -1.52 4.34
C LYS A 37 -8.58 -1.85 5.73
N LYS A 38 -8.56 -3.13 6.11
CA LYS A 38 -8.21 -3.55 7.48
C LYS A 38 -6.71 -3.40 7.74
N SER A 39 -6.34 -2.95 8.94
CA SER A 39 -4.92 -2.79 9.28
C SER A 39 -4.25 -4.15 9.53
N THR A 40 -2.98 -4.26 9.15
CA THR A 40 -2.18 -5.48 9.38
C THR A 40 -2.05 -5.81 10.87
N ARG A 41 -2.02 -4.79 11.74
CA ARG A 41 -1.96 -4.97 13.18
C ARG A 41 -3.26 -5.55 13.75
N ARG A 42 -4.42 -5.18 13.20
CA ARG A 42 -5.71 -5.80 13.56
C ARG A 42 -5.78 -7.25 13.08
N CYS A 43 -5.43 -7.50 11.82
CA CYS A 43 -5.39 -8.85 11.24
C CYS A 43 -4.44 -9.79 12.01
N SER A 44 -3.29 -9.29 12.44
CA SER A 44 -2.34 -9.99 13.31
C SER A 44 -2.94 -10.43 14.64
N ARG A 45 -3.73 -9.57 15.29
CA ARG A 45 -4.39 -9.92 16.57
C ARG A 45 -5.49 -10.97 16.40
N GLU A 46 -6.24 -10.90 15.32
CA GLU A 46 -7.35 -11.83 15.05
C GLU A 46 -6.87 -13.22 14.63
N LEU A 47 -5.87 -13.27 13.75
CA LEU A 47 -5.30 -14.53 13.27
C LEU A 47 -4.18 -15.07 14.16
N GLN A 48 -3.83 -14.33 15.23
CA GLN A 48 -2.71 -14.60 16.14
C GLN A 48 -1.36 -14.80 15.41
N PHE A 49 -1.21 -14.20 14.24
CA PHE A 49 0.04 -14.22 13.48
C PHE A 49 0.91 -13.04 13.84
N PRO A 50 2.25 -13.19 13.83
CA PRO A 50 3.14 -12.04 13.90
C PRO A 50 2.85 -11.06 12.76
N GLN A 51 2.79 -9.77 13.05
CA GLN A 51 2.49 -8.73 12.05
C GLN A 51 3.42 -8.81 10.82
N ARG A 52 4.70 -9.13 11.05
CA ARG A 52 5.70 -9.27 9.98
C ARG A 52 5.35 -10.41 9.02
N THR A 53 4.80 -11.52 9.52
CA THR A 53 4.33 -12.64 8.70
C THR A 53 3.18 -12.18 7.81
N VAL A 54 2.17 -11.53 8.39
CA VAL A 54 1.02 -11.00 7.62
C VAL A 54 1.48 -10.02 6.53
N CYS A 55 2.38 -9.08 6.84
CA CYS A 55 2.97 -8.16 5.85
C CYS A 55 3.68 -8.92 4.71
N LYS A 56 4.45 -9.95 5.04
CA LYS A 56 5.20 -10.75 4.07
C LYS A 56 4.26 -11.58 3.19
N THR A 57 3.24 -12.21 3.76
CA THR A 57 2.22 -12.99 3.04
C THR A 57 1.45 -12.12 2.06
N LEU A 58 1.05 -10.91 2.48
CA LEU A 58 0.38 -9.94 1.62
C LEU A 58 1.24 -9.54 0.42
N ARG A 59 2.53 -9.23 0.65
CA ARG A 59 3.44 -8.78 -0.42
C ARG A 59 3.93 -9.89 -1.34
N LYS A 60 4.32 -11.05 -0.79
CA LYS A 60 4.98 -12.13 -1.54
C LYS A 60 4.03 -13.20 -2.07
N CYS A 61 3.05 -13.63 -1.28
CA CYS A 61 2.16 -14.73 -1.64
C CYS A 61 0.91 -14.23 -2.37
N LEU A 62 0.20 -13.27 -1.78
CA LEU A 62 -1.06 -12.75 -2.32
C LEU A 62 -0.87 -11.59 -3.31
N ARG A 63 0.34 -11.01 -3.36
CA ARG A 63 0.69 -9.84 -4.18
C ARG A 63 -0.31 -8.68 -4.03
N PHE A 64 -0.91 -8.55 -2.85
CA PHE A 64 -1.75 -7.41 -2.51
C PHE A 64 -0.85 -6.19 -2.34
N THR A 65 -0.97 -5.26 -3.28
CA THR A 65 -0.30 -3.97 -3.16
C THR A 65 -1.08 -3.13 -2.16
N PRO A 66 -0.39 -2.43 -1.24
CA PRO A 66 -1.08 -1.49 -0.35
C PRO A 66 -1.84 -0.50 -1.23
N TYR A 67 -3.14 -0.33 -0.97
CA TYR A 67 -3.95 0.66 -1.67
C TYR A 67 -3.21 1.99 -1.62
N LYS A 68 -2.91 2.54 -2.80
CA LYS A 68 -2.26 3.85 -2.91
C LYS A 68 -3.16 4.85 -2.19
N LEU A 69 -2.64 5.48 -1.14
CA LEU A 69 -3.30 6.61 -0.51
C LEU A 69 -3.35 7.73 -1.56
N GLN A 70 -4.44 7.80 -2.30
CA GLN A 70 -4.75 8.97 -3.11
C GLN A 70 -5.41 9.98 -2.18
N LEU A 71 -4.68 11.05 -1.85
CA LEU A 71 -5.27 12.26 -1.27
C LEU A 71 -6.17 12.88 -2.35
N VAL A 72 -7.38 12.36 -2.47
CA VAL A 72 -8.41 12.95 -3.32
C VAL A 72 -8.99 14.12 -2.55
N GLN A 73 -8.63 15.35 -2.95
CA GLN A 73 -9.39 16.53 -2.51
C GLN A 73 -10.86 16.29 -2.82
N LYS A 74 -11.75 16.60 -1.87
CA LYS A 74 -13.20 16.47 -2.06
C LYS A 74 -13.63 17.42 -3.18
N LEU A 75 -13.70 16.86 -4.37
CA LEU A 75 -14.04 17.56 -5.60
C LEU A 75 -15.55 17.69 -5.71
N TYR A 76 -16.05 18.93 -5.65
CA TYR A 76 -17.45 19.19 -5.95
C TYR A 76 -17.69 19.17 -7.46
N PRO A 77 -18.89 18.79 -7.96
CA PRO A 77 -19.17 18.74 -9.39
C PRO A 77 -18.89 20.05 -10.13
N ARG A 78 -19.08 21.20 -9.46
CA ARG A 78 -18.79 22.54 -9.98
C ARG A 78 -17.30 22.81 -10.23
N GLU A 79 -16.41 22.14 -9.50
CA GLU A 79 -14.97 22.36 -9.56
C GLU A 79 -14.31 21.63 -10.74
N LYS A 80 -14.98 20.62 -11.31
CA LYS A 80 -14.53 19.94 -12.52
C LYS A 80 -14.40 20.92 -13.70
N LYS A 81 -15.41 21.79 -13.89
CA LYS A 81 -15.41 22.83 -14.94
C LYS A 81 -14.27 23.84 -14.74
N LYS A 82 -14.11 24.35 -13.51
CA LYS A 82 -13.04 25.30 -13.16
C LYS A 82 -11.63 24.74 -13.40
N ARG A 83 -11.41 23.45 -13.11
CA ARG A 83 -10.13 22.78 -13.38
C ARG A 83 -9.87 22.63 -14.87
N PHE A 84 -10.90 22.26 -15.63
CA PHE A 84 -10.81 22.17 -17.08
C PHE A 84 -10.48 23.55 -17.69
N GLU A 85 -11.20 24.59 -17.29
CA GLU A 85 -10.95 25.99 -17.69
C GLU A 85 -9.54 26.46 -17.31
N PHE A 86 -9.06 26.14 -16.10
CA PHE A 86 -7.69 26.46 -15.71
C PHE A 86 -6.66 25.77 -16.61
N THR A 87 -6.86 24.49 -16.96
CA THR A 87 -5.94 23.76 -17.84
C THR A 87 -5.95 24.28 -19.29
N THR A 88 -7.10 24.71 -19.80
CA THR A 88 -7.19 25.29 -21.15
C THR A 88 -6.61 26.71 -21.19
N LEU A 89 -6.90 27.55 -20.19
CA LEU A 89 -6.34 28.90 -20.06
C LEU A 89 -4.83 28.88 -19.88
N SER A 90 -4.30 28.01 -19.03
CA SER A 90 -2.84 27.86 -18.85
C SER A 90 -2.18 27.36 -20.13
N ARG A 91 -2.76 26.38 -20.84
CA ARG A 91 -2.21 25.92 -22.12
C ARG A 91 -2.16 27.00 -23.20
N SER A 92 -3.12 27.93 -23.23
CA SER A 92 -3.11 29.08 -24.15
C SER A 92 -2.14 30.20 -23.72
N ARG A 93 -1.97 30.44 -22.42
CA ARG A 93 -1.06 31.49 -21.90
C ARG A 93 0.42 31.16 -22.04
N TRP A 94 0.80 29.90 -21.88
CA TRP A 94 2.20 29.48 -21.99
C TRP A 94 2.71 29.51 -23.44
N LYS A 95 1.80 29.49 -24.43
CA LYS A 95 2.13 29.74 -25.84
C LYS A 95 2.54 31.21 -26.09
N MET A 96 2.01 32.17 -25.33
CA MET A 96 2.38 33.59 -25.43
C MET A 96 3.71 33.90 -24.74
N ILE A 97 4.03 33.23 -23.63
CA ILE A 97 5.32 33.43 -22.92
C ILE A 97 6.51 32.93 -23.75
N LEU A 98 6.36 31.84 -24.52
CA LEU A 98 7.45 31.37 -25.40
C LEU A 98 7.69 32.27 -26.62
N ILE A 99 6.68 32.99 -27.12
CA ILE A 99 6.84 33.88 -28.30
C ILE A 99 7.53 35.20 -27.92
N CYS A 100 7.38 35.69 -26.68
CA CYS A 100 8.03 36.93 -26.24
C CYS A 100 9.50 36.77 -25.83
N CYS A 101 10.01 35.56 -25.61
CA CYS A 101 11.40 35.33 -25.20
C CYS A 101 12.36 35.04 -26.38
N GLN A 102 11.85 35.14 -27.61
CA GLN A 102 12.57 34.76 -28.83
C GLN A 102 12.67 35.92 -29.85
N ARG A 103 12.51 37.16 -29.37
CA ARG A 103 12.67 38.37 -30.16
C ARG A 103 13.63 39.34 -29.49
#